data_AF-A0A800AJZ4-F1
#
_entry.id   AF-A0A800AJZ4-F1
#
_cell.length_a   1.000
_cell.length_b   1.000
_cell.length_c   1.000
_cell.angle_alpha   90.00
_cell.angle_beta   90.00
_cell.angle_gamma   90.00
#
_symmetry.space_group_name_H-M   'P 1'
#
loop_
_entity.id
_entity.type
_entity.pdbx_description
1 polymer ?
#
loop_
_entity_poly.entity_id
_entity_poly.type
_entity_poly.pdbx_seq_one_letter_code
_entity_poly.pdbx_strand_id
1 'polypeptide(L)'
;MIKFNRINKSETLPLFDSNTAASVGGGISLATDASPIIQRNNTFYGGGVAFYSDNPTATLNILNEIIWNSTPQGVSPVGVGPVIATYSDIEGGTGESWFGTGCIDLDPLFADPPSGDFHLTWLSFPIPDATKSPCIDAGDPTTPLDPDGTRADMGAFYFEQQTVLLGDVSGDGRITAYDASLLLRHVVGLIELSEH
;
A
#
# COMPACT_ATOMS: atom_id res chain seq x y z
N MET A 1 24.95 -1.14 -4.88
CA MET A 1 25.05 -0.47 -3.56
C MET A 1 24.03 0.66 -3.56
N ILE A 2 22.79 0.36 -3.15
CA ILE A 2 21.70 1.34 -3.12
C ILE A 2 21.61 1.87 -1.68
N LYS A 3 21.61 3.19 -1.54
CA LYS A 3 21.51 3.89 -0.25
C LYS A 3 20.05 3.84 0.22
N PHE A 4 19.82 3.29 1.41
CA PHE A 4 18.55 3.45 2.11
C PHE A 4 18.56 4.78 2.86
N ASN A 5 17.73 5.73 2.44
CA ASN A 5 17.35 6.84 3.30
C ASN A 5 16.16 6.37 4.14
N ARG A 6 16.32 6.34 5.47
CA ARG A 6 15.18 6.25 6.39
C ARG A 6 14.35 7.54 6.22
N ILE A 7 13.11 7.41 5.78
CA ILE A 7 12.15 8.52 5.77
C ILE A 7 11.06 8.21 6.80
N ASN A 8 10.79 9.19 7.65
CA ASN A 8 9.76 9.13 8.68
C ASN A 8 8.37 9.03 8.04
N LYS A 9 7.41 8.46 8.79
CA LYS A 9 6.04 8.12 8.38
C LYS A 9 5.16 9.37 8.17
N SER A 10 5.52 10.25 7.24
CA SER A 10 4.60 11.25 6.68
C SER A 10 4.88 11.37 5.17
N GLU A 11 3.92 10.86 4.39
CA GLU A 11 3.68 11.15 2.95
C GLU A 11 4.51 10.43 1.87
N THR A 12 5.58 9.70 2.18
CA THR A 12 6.21 8.82 1.17
C THR A 12 6.73 7.53 1.78
N LEU A 13 5.97 6.44 1.65
CA LEU A 13 6.53 5.10 1.78
C LEU A 13 7.33 4.77 0.49
N PRO A 14 8.29 3.83 0.53
CA PRO A 14 9.19 3.59 -0.59
C PRO A 14 8.45 2.95 -1.77
N LEU A 15 8.48 3.61 -2.93
CA LEU A 15 8.00 3.09 -4.22
C LEU A 15 9.20 2.59 -5.05
N PHE A 16 9.11 1.38 -5.58
CA PHE A 16 10.11 0.77 -6.48
C PHE A 16 9.47 0.47 -7.83
N ASP A 17 9.47 1.46 -8.73
CA ASP A 17 8.85 1.35 -10.06
C ASP A 17 9.89 1.19 -11.20
N SER A 18 9.48 0.52 -12.28
CA SER A 18 10.21 0.38 -13.54
C SER A 18 11.60 -0.26 -13.40
N ASN A 19 11.82 -1.02 -12.32
CA ASN A 19 13.07 -1.72 -12.08
C ASN A 19 12.98 -3.14 -12.67
N THR A 20 13.78 -3.42 -13.70
CA THR A 20 13.77 -4.73 -14.38
C THR A 20 15.10 -5.45 -14.23
N ALA A 21 15.08 -6.77 -14.13
CA ALA A 21 16.28 -7.61 -14.24
C ALA A 21 16.01 -8.78 -15.20
N ALA A 22 17.02 -9.20 -15.96
CA ALA A 22 16.90 -10.33 -16.89
C ALA A 22 16.75 -11.70 -16.20
N SER A 23 16.96 -11.78 -14.88
CA SER A 23 16.88 -13.03 -14.10
C SER A 23 15.93 -12.92 -12.92
N VAL A 24 16.32 -12.29 -11.81
CA VAL A 24 15.48 -12.16 -10.61
C VAL A 24 15.75 -10.83 -9.91
N GLY A 25 14.79 -10.38 -9.10
CA GLY A 25 15.01 -9.24 -8.20
C GLY A 25 15.14 -7.91 -8.94
N GLY A 26 14.31 -7.71 -9.97
CA GLY A 26 14.26 -6.46 -10.74
C GLY A 26 14.16 -5.24 -9.83
N GLY A 27 13.29 -5.28 -8.82
CA GLY A 27 13.17 -4.25 -7.78
C GLY A 27 14.24 -4.36 -6.70
N ILE A 28 14.30 -5.51 -6.02
CA ILE A 28 15.27 -5.76 -4.95
C ILE A 28 15.88 -7.16 -5.11
N SER A 29 17.20 -7.23 -4.96
CA SER A 29 17.94 -8.49 -4.87
C SER A 29 18.80 -8.49 -3.60
N LEU A 30 18.48 -9.38 -2.66
CA LEU A 30 19.18 -9.54 -1.39
C LEU A 30 19.95 -10.85 -1.36
N ALA A 31 21.25 -10.77 -1.07
CA ALA A 31 22.11 -11.92 -0.78
C ALA A 31 22.75 -11.72 0.59
N THR A 32 22.23 -12.39 1.62
CA THR A 32 22.64 -12.15 3.01
C THR A 32 22.21 -13.29 3.94
N ASP A 33 22.90 -13.42 5.07
CA ASP A 33 22.51 -14.32 6.17
C ASP A 33 21.91 -13.57 7.36
N ALA A 34 21.68 -12.25 7.22
CA ALA A 34 21.01 -11.45 8.23
C ALA A 34 19.56 -11.92 8.43
N SER A 35 19.09 -11.93 9.68
CA SER A 35 17.77 -12.45 10.05
C SER A 35 17.21 -11.81 11.32
N PRO A 36 15.90 -11.52 11.40
CA PRO A 36 14.94 -11.50 10.29
C PRO A 36 15.11 -10.25 9.43
N ILE A 37 14.85 -10.37 8.13
CA ILE A 37 14.63 -9.23 7.23
C ILE A 37 13.14 -8.99 7.13
N ILE A 38 12.72 -7.73 7.25
CA ILE A 38 11.32 -7.34 7.16
C ILE A 38 11.23 -6.25 6.10
N GLN A 39 10.50 -6.55 5.03
CA GLN A 39 10.06 -5.59 4.02
C GLN A 39 8.58 -5.34 4.28
N ARG A 40 8.22 -4.05 4.37
CA ARG A 40 6.82 -3.68 4.55
C ARG A 40 6.42 -2.38 3.91
N ASN A 41 5.15 -2.31 3.51
CA ASN A 41 4.48 -1.11 2.99
C ASN A 41 5.20 -0.51 1.77
N ASN A 42 5.62 -1.34 0.80
CA ASN A 42 6.17 -0.86 -0.46
C ASN A 42 5.30 -1.33 -1.63
N THR A 43 5.46 -0.64 -2.75
CA THR A 43 4.89 -1.04 -4.03
C THR A 43 6.03 -1.35 -4.99
N PHE A 44 6.05 -2.55 -5.54
CA PHE A 44 6.93 -3.01 -6.61
C PHE A 44 6.12 -3.19 -7.88
N TYR A 45 6.43 -2.41 -8.91
CA TYR A 45 5.79 -2.51 -10.22
C TYR A 45 6.84 -2.73 -11.31
N GLY A 46 6.64 -3.72 -12.20
CA GLY A 46 7.62 -4.09 -13.23
C GLY A 46 8.77 -4.97 -12.74
N GLY A 47 9.15 -4.84 -11.46
CA GLY A 47 10.23 -5.57 -10.81
C GLY A 47 9.74 -6.47 -9.67
N GLY A 48 10.44 -7.58 -9.44
CA GLY A 48 10.20 -8.46 -8.30
C GLY A 48 11.23 -8.32 -7.18
N VAL A 49 11.03 -9.10 -6.12
CA VAL A 49 11.91 -9.27 -4.97
C VAL A 49 12.61 -10.63 -5.07
N ALA A 50 13.94 -10.64 -4.99
CA ALA A 50 14.73 -11.86 -4.89
C ALA A 50 15.44 -11.94 -3.54
N PHE A 51 15.39 -13.12 -2.93
CA PHE A 51 16.07 -13.42 -1.67
C PHE A 51 16.93 -14.66 -1.81
N TYR A 52 18.22 -14.49 -1.56
CA TYR A 52 19.20 -15.56 -1.48
C TYR A 52 19.84 -15.56 -0.09
N SER A 53 19.82 -16.73 0.55
CA SER A 53 20.58 -17.01 1.76
C SER A 53 20.97 -18.48 1.80
N ASP A 54 22.21 -18.74 2.24
CA ASP A 54 22.72 -20.09 2.52
C ASP A 54 22.43 -20.51 3.98
N ASN A 55 21.87 -19.61 4.79
CA ASN A 55 21.43 -19.87 6.15
C ASN A 55 19.93 -20.26 6.16
N PRO A 56 19.55 -21.50 6.52
CA PRO A 56 18.15 -21.93 6.52
C PRO A 56 17.29 -21.26 7.61
N THR A 57 17.91 -20.51 8.52
CA THR A 57 17.22 -19.72 9.56
C THR A 57 17.12 -18.23 9.21
N ALA A 58 17.71 -17.80 8.10
CA ALA A 58 17.58 -16.43 7.62
C ALA A 58 16.24 -16.25 6.93
N THR A 59 15.36 -15.43 7.50
CA THR A 59 14.00 -15.26 7.01
C THR A 59 13.83 -13.91 6.34
N LEU A 60 13.10 -13.90 5.22
CA LEU A 60 12.54 -12.69 4.65
C LEU A 60 11.03 -12.66 4.90
N ASN A 61 10.56 -11.62 5.57
CA ASN A 61 9.15 -11.37 5.81
C ASN A 61 8.68 -10.22 4.90
N ILE A 62 7.70 -10.50 4.06
CA ILE A 62 7.04 -9.58 3.13
C ILE A 62 5.68 -9.26 3.75
N LEU A 63 5.43 -8.00 4.09
CA LEU A 63 4.25 -7.58 4.87
C LEU A 63 3.62 -6.31 4.31
N ASN A 64 2.32 -6.27 4.03
CA ASN A 64 1.66 -5.07 3.48
C ASN A 64 2.32 -4.57 2.19
N GLU A 65 2.85 -5.48 1.39
CA GLU A 65 3.48 -5.14 0.11
C GLU A 65 2.45 -5.24 -1.02
N ILE A 66 2.65 -4.46 -2.08
CA ILE A 66 2.08 -4.76 -3.39
C ILE A 66 3.24 -5.10 -4.33
N ILE A 67 3.21 -6.29 -4.93
CA ILE A 67 4.21 -6.76 -5.91
C ILE A 67 3.44 -7.16 -7.17
N TRP A 68 3.51 -6.33 -8.21
CA TRP A 68 2.63 -6.45 -9.36
C TRP A 68 3.34 -6.22 -10.69
N ASN A 69 2.85 -6.86 -11.76
CA ASN A 69 3.39 -6.76 -13.12
C ASN A 69 4.91 -7.03 -13.17
N SER A 70 5.39 -7.92 -12.31
CA SER A 70 6.82 -8.15 -12.14
C SER A 70 7.36 -9.07 -13.23
N THR A 71 8.48 -8.70 -13.84
CA THR A 71 9.18 -9.57 -14.80
C THR A 71 10.56 -9.99 -14.28
N PRO A 72 10.90 -11.30 -14.32
CA PRO A 72 10.07 -12.43 -14.75
C PRO A 72 9.09 -12.98 -13.71
N GLN A 73 9.23 -12.60 -12.42
CA GLN A 73 8.34 -13.06 -11.34
C GLN A 73 8.35 -12.06 -10.18
N GLY A 74 7.27 -12.03 -9.39
CA GLY A 74 7.11 -11.12 -8.23
C GLY A 74 8.03 -11.45 -7.06
N VAL A 75 8.08 -12.71 -6.63
CA VAL A 75 8.94 -13.17 -5.53
C VAL A 75 9.79 -14.34 -6.01
N SER A 76 11.08 -14.30 -5.71
CA SER A 76 12.04 -15.34 -6.08
C SER A 76 12.92 -15.74 -4.89
N PRO A 77 12.54 -16.80 -4.16
CA PRO A 77 13.42 -17.44 -3.18
C PRO A 77 14.46 -18.28 -3.93
N VAL A 78 15.74 -17.94 -3.83
CA VAL A 78 16.84 -18.60 -4.57
C VAL A 78 17.76 -19.43 -3.65
N GLY A 79 17.62 -19.28 -2.32
CA GLY A 79 18.43 -19.99 -1.31
C GLY A 79 17.65 -20.95 -0.43
N VAL A 80 18.23 -21.31 0.73
CA VAL A 80 17.60 -22.19 1.73
C VAL A 80 16.84 -21.43 2.83
N GLY A 81 17.02 -20.12 2.93
CA GLY A 81 16.30 -19.26 3.87
C GLY A 81 14.83 -19.10 3.47
N PRO A 82 13.86 -19.24 4.40
CA PRO A 82 12.44 -19.14 4.06
C PRO A 82 12.02 -17.70 3.73
N VAL A 83 11.11 -17.58 2.77
CA VAL A 83 10.37 -16.35 2.48
C VAL A 83 8.94 -16.55 2.96
N ILE A 84 8.40 -15.55 3.64
CA ILE A 84 7.02 -15.57 4.16
C ILE A 84 6.37 -14.23 3.79
N ALA A 85 5.32 -14.29 2.98
CA ALA A 85 4.45 -13.16 2.70
C ALA A 85 3.18 -13.23 3.55
N THR A 86 2.76 -12.09 4.08
CA THR A 86 1.49 -11.95 4.81
C THR A 86 0.89 -10.58 4.50
N TYR A 87 -0.44 -10.51 4.45
CA TYR A 87 -1.17 -9.26 4.19
C TYR A 87 -0.60 -8.46 3.02
N SER A 88 -0.24 -9.13 1.92
CA SER A 88 0.40 -8.51 0.75
C SER A 88 -0.31 -8.95 -0.52
N ASP A 89 -0.38 -8.07 -1.51
CA ASP A 89 -0.96 -8.36 -2.82
C ASP A 89 0.16 -8.69 -3.81
N ILE A 90 0.22 -9.94 -4.28
CA ILE A 90 1.35 -10.45 -5.05
C ILE A 90 0.84 -11.22 -6.26
N GLU A 91 1.09 -10.67 -7.45
CA GLU A 91 0.70 -11.28 -8.73
C GLU A 91 1.31 -12.68 -8.89
N GLY A 92 0.47 -13.67 -9.13
CA GLY A 92 0.87 -15.06 -9.32
C GLY A 92 1.35 -15.73 -8.04
N GLY A 93 1.07 -15.15 -6.87
CA GLY A 93 1.42 -15.75 -5.58
C GLY A 93 0.50 -16.90 -5.16
N THR A 94 -0.72 -17.00 -5.70
CA THR A 94 -1.66 -18.05 -5.30
C THR A 94 -1.09 -19.45 -5.54
N GLY A 95 -0.95 -20.23 -4.47
CA GLY A 95 -0.43 -21.60 -4.51
C GLY A 95 1.07 -21.72 -4.27
N GLU A 96 1.78 -20.61 -4.14
CA GLU A 96 3.18 -20.58 -3.75
C GLU A 96 3.35 -20.85 -2.24
N SER A 97 4.46 -21.49 -1.87
CA SER A 97 4.70 -21.90 -0.47
C SER A 97 4.94 -20.73 0.49
N TRP A 98 5.36 -19.59 -0.04
CA TRP A 98 5.59 -18.35 0.69
C TRP A 98 4.34 -17.46 0.78
N PHE A 99 3.25 -17.80 0.08
CA PHE A 99 2.01 -17.04 0.05
C PHE A 99 1.14 -17.35 1.29
N GLY A 100 1.25 -16.51 2.31
CA GLY A 100 0.71 -16.76 3.63
C GLY A 100 -0.61 -16.03 3.94
N THR A 101 -0.87 -15.87 5.23
CA THR A 101 -2.12 -15.30 5.76
C THR A 101 -2.37 -13.89 5.24
N GLY A 102 -3.60 -13.65 4.77
CA GLY A 102 -4.05 -12.33 4.34
C GLY A 102 -3.45 -11.88 3.02
N CYS A 103 -2.65 -12.71 2.33
CA CYS A 103 -2.19 -12.40 1.00
C CYS A 103 -3.32 -12.44 -0.03
N ILE A 104 -3.20 -11.57 -1.03
CA ILE A 104 -4.13 -11.39 -2.13
C ILE A 104 -3.34 -11.53 -3.44
N ASP A 105 -4.03 -11.92 -4.50
CA ASP A 105 -3.50 -12.06 -5.86
C ASP A 105 -4.59 -11.59 -6.82
N LEU A 106 -4.86 -10.28 -6.78
CA LEU A 106 -5.91 -9.60 -7.54
C LEU A 106 -5.40 -8.25 -8.01
N ASP A 107 -5.95 -7.73 -9.11
CA ASP A 107 -5.54 -6.41 -9.62
C ASP A 107 -5.64 -5.33 -8.50
N PRO A 108 -4.54 -4.64 -8.15
CA PRO A 108 -4.54 -3.60 -7.13
C PRO A 108 -5.41 -2.39 -7.48
N LEU A 109 -5.90 -2.27 -8.72
CA LEU A 109 -6.72 -1.15 -9.21
C LEU A 109 -6.03 0.20 -8.98
N PHE A 110 -4.78 0.31 -9.45
CA PHE A 110 -4.02 1.55 -9.48
C PHE A 110 -4.63 2.58 -10.45
N ALA A 111 -4.45 3.87 -10.15
CA ALA A 111 -5.01 4.97 -10.94
C ALA A 111 -4.44 5.08 -12.36
N ASP A 112 -3.11 5.14 -12.52
CA ASP A 112 -2.44 5.19 -13.82
C ASP A 112 -0.99 4.65 -13.75
N PRO A 113 -0.80 3.32 -13.63
CA PRO A 113 0.53 2.71 -13.58
C PRO A 113 1.49 3.10 -14.71
N PRO A 114 1.05 3.20 -15.98
CA PRO A 114 1.94 3.64 -17.07
C PRO A 114 2.54 5.03 -16.89
N SER A 115 1.87 5.94 -16.17
CA SER A 115 2.41 7.27 -15.84
C SER A 115 3.09 7.33 -14.47
N GLY A 116 3.10 6.22 -13.72
CA GLY A 116 3.70 6.11 -12.40
C GLY A 116 2.75 6.47 -11.25
N ASP A 117 1.44 6.56 -11.50
CA ASP A 117 0.44 6.80 -10.48
C ASP A 117 -0.07 5.46 -9.90
N PHE A 118 0.49 5.11 -8.75
CA PHE A 118 0.19 3.88 -8.01
C PHE A 118 -0.73 4.11 -6.81
N HIS A 119 -1.48 5.21 -6.78
CA HIS A 119 -2.55 5.34 -5.80
C HIS A 119 -3.62 4.29 -6.09
N LEU A 120 -4.11 3.64 -5.04
CA LEU A 120 -5.26 2.73 -5.11
C LEU A 120 -6.51 3.53 -5.48
N THR A 121 -7.47 2.87 -6.14
CA THR A 121 -8.73 3.51 -6.53
C THR A 121 -9.94 2.85 -5.89
N TRP A 122 -10.97 3.67 -5.66
CA TRP A 122 -12.33 3.23 -5.35
C TRP A 122 -13.31 4.23 -5.98
N LEU A 123 -13.63 4.01 -7.26
CA LEU A 123 -14.38 4.98 -8.08
C LEU A 123 -15.78 5.29 -7.54
N SER A 124 -16.44 4.32 -6.91
CA SER A 124 -17.77 4.49 -6.33
C SER A 124 -17.76 4.77 -4.83
N PHE A 125 -16.61 5.13 -4.23
CA PHE A 125 -16.53 5.43 -2.80
C PHE A 125 -17.61 6.43 -2.36
N PRO A 126 -18.30 6.22 -1.22
CA PRO A 126 -18.12 5.14 -0.23
C PRO A 126 -19.00 3.90 -0.49
N ILE A 127 -19.59 3.75 -1.67
CA ILE A 127 -20.49 2.64 -2.01
C ILE A 127 -19.64 1.39 -2.28
N PRO A 128 -19.79 0.30 -1.49
CA PRO A 128 -19.03 -0.93 -1.72
C PRO A 128 -19.43 -1.57 -3.05
N ASP A 129 -18.48 -1.67 -3.96
CA ASP A 129 -18.63 -2.31 -5.27
C ASP A 129 -17.29 -2.87 -5.77
N ALA A 130 -17.28 -3.37 -7.00
CA ALA A 130 -16.09 -3.94 -7.62
C ALA A 130 -15.03 -2.90 -8.05
N THR A 131 -15.30 -1.60 -7.86
CA THR A 131 -14.30 -0.55 -8.12
C THR A 131 -13.39 -0.31 -6.93
N LYS A 132 -13.73 -0.82 -5.73
CA LYS A 132 -12.85 -0.78 -4.56
C LYS A 132 -11.64 -1.68 -4.81
N SER A 133 -10.44 -1.10 -4.80
CA SER A 133 -9.19 -1.86 -4.78
C SER A 133 -9.21 -2.91 -3.65
N PRO A 134 -8.80 -4.15 -3.93
CA PRO A 134 -8.72 -5.21 -2.92
C PRO A 134 -7.64 -4.92 -1.85
N CYS A 135 -6.75 -3.97 -2.11
CA CYS A 135 -5.68 -3.54 -1.20
C CYS A 135 -6.14 -2.54 -0.14
N ILE A 136 -7.30 -1.89 -0.34
CA ILE A 136 -7.84 -0.90 0.60
C ILE A 136 -8.42 -1.60 1.84
N ASP A 137 -8.06 -1.11 3.01
CA ASP A 137 -8.33 -1.66 4.33
C ASP A 137 -7.85 -3.12 4.49
N ALA A 138 -6.82 -3.55 3.75
CA ALA A 138 -6.48 -4.96 3.60
C ALA A 138 -5.16 -5.41 4.27
N GLY A 139 -4.31 -4.48 4.69
CA GLY A 139 -3.02 -4.70 5.35
C GLY A 139 -3.13 -5.22 6.79
N ASP A 140 -2.05 -5.69 7.39
CA ASP A 140 -2.02 -6.35 8.70
C ASP A 140 -2.79 -5.57 9.79
N PRO A 141 -3.84 -6.17 10.41
CA PRO A 141 -4.69 -5.51 11.40
C PRO A 141 -3.96 -5.14 12.71
N THR A 142 -2.73 -5.63 12.91
CA THR A 142 -1.89 -5.29 14.06
C THR A 142 -0.98 -4.10 13.80
N THR A 143 -0.88 -3.65 12.54
CA THR A 143 -0.09 -2.47 12.17
C THR A 143 -0.84 -1.18 12.50
N PRO A 144 -0.13 -0.05 12.69
CA PRO A 144 -0.80 1.23 12.93
C PRO A 144 -1.72 1.59 11.77
N LEU A 145 -2.89 2.13 12.11
CA LEU A 145 -3.88 2.66 11.17
C LEU A 145 -3.26 3.67 10.19
N ASP A 146 -3.93 3.82 9.05
CA ASP A 146 -3.62 4.88 8.10
C ASP A 146 -4.04 6.25 8.65
N PRO A 147 -3.54 7.36 8.07
CA PRO A 147 -3.81 8.71 8.58
C PRO A 147 -5.30 9.08 8.67
N ASP A 148 -6.14 8.48 7.83
CA ASP A 148 -7.60 8.64 7.84
C ASP A 148 -8.30 7.85 8.97
N GLY A 149 -7.53 7.10 9.77
CA GLY A 149 -7.99 6.31 10.90
C GLY A 149 -8.53 4.92 10.51
N THR A 150 -8.34 4.49 9.27
CA THR A 150 -8.80 3.20 8.76
C THR A 150 -7.73 2.12 8.90
N ARG A 151 -8.10 0.87 8.60
CA ARG A 151 -7.12 -0.24 8.68
C ARG A 151 -6.08 0.00 7.58
N ALA A 152 -4.81 -0.24 7.91
CA ALA A 152 -3.73 -0.01 6.95
C ALA A 152 -4.01 -0.67 5.58
N ASP A 153 -3.77 0.07 4.51
CA ASP A 153 -3.75 -0.41 3.15
C ASP A 153 -2.48 -1.22 2.87
N MET A 154 -2.54 -2.06 1.84
CA MET A 154 -1.32 -2.66 1.28
C MET A 154 -0.62 -1.66 0.36
N GLY A 155 0.71 -1.71 0.32
CA GLY A 155 1.52 -0.92 -0.61
C GLY A 155 2.09 0.36 -0.03
N ALA A 156 2.55 1.24 -0.93
CA ALA A 156 3.22 2.49 -0.58
C ALA A 156 2.26 3.68 -0.34
N PHE A 157 1.03 3.62 -0.85
CA PHE A 157 0.06 4.68 -0.75
C PHE A 157 -1.24 4.15 -0.16
N TYR A 158 -1.78 4.85 0.83
CA TYR A 158 -3.11 4.60 1.34
C TYR A 158 -4.14 5.38 0.52
N PHE A 159 -5.37 4.90 0.51
CA PHE A 159 -6.53 5.56 -0.06
C PHE A 159 -7.22 6.37 1.03
N GLU A 160 -7.27 7.69 0.87
CA GLU A 160 -7.93 8.57 1.83
C GLU A 160 -9.45 8.36 1.82
N GLN A 161 -10.01 7.76 2.89
CA GLN A 161 -11.44 7.52 3.04
C GLN A 161 -12.19 8.69 3.67
N GLN A 162 -11.83 9.92 3.32
CA GLN A 162 -12.58 11.11 3.73
C GLN A 162 -13.89 11.20 2.96
N THR A 163 -14.99 10.92 3.64
CA THR A 163 -16.31 11.24 3.11
C THR A 163 -16.55 12.73 3.23
N VAL A 164 -16.60 13.45 2.10
CA VAL A 164 -17.24 14.77 2.06
C VAL A 164 -18.72 14.55 2.34
N LEU A 165 -19.13 14.77 3.57
CA LEU A 165 -20.52 14.64 3.96
C LEU A 165 -21.24 15.92 3.49
N LEU A 166 -22.09 15.82 2.47
CA LEU A 166 -22.81 16.99 1.94
C LEU A 166 -23.58 17.70 3.06
N GLY A 167 -23.14 18.91 3.40
CA GLY A 167 -23.70 19.69 4.50
C GLY A 167 -22.92 19.65 5.81
N ASP A 168 -21.81 18.91 5.89
CA ASP A 168 -20.78 19.05 6.93
C ASP A 168 -19.81 20.16 6.50
N VAL A 169 -20.14 21.38 6.90
CA VAL A 169 -19.35 22.57 6.59
C VAL A 169 -18.19 22.72 7.57
N SER A 170 -18.28 22.04 8.72
CA SER A 170 -17.26 22.09 9.76
C SER A 170 -16.10 21.12 9.54
N GLY A 171 -16.30 20.08 8.74
CA GLY A 171 -15.34 19.00 8.52
C GLY A 171 -15.18 18.09 9.74
N ASP A 172 -16.16 18.06 10.65
CA ASP A 172 -16.09 17.26 11.89
C ASP A 172 -16.70 15.85 11.75
N GLY A 173 -17.15 15.50 10.55
CA GLY A 173 -17.76 14.22 10.20
C GLY A 173 -19.24 14.12 10.62
N ARG A 174 -19.89 15.21 11.05
CA ARG A 174 -21.29 15.22 11.49
C ARG A 174 -22.08 16.34 10.81
N ILE A 175 -23.27 16.03 10.30
CA ILE A 175 -24.21 17.08 9.88
C ILE A 175 -25.02 17.52 11.08
N THR A 176 -24.79 18.75 11.54
CA THR A 176 -25.48 19.34 12.69
C THR A 176 -26.01 20.74 12.38
N ALA A 177 -26.73 21.34 13.34
CA ALA A 177 -27.12 22.75 13.24
C ALA A 177 -25.90 23.70 13.22
N TYR A 178 -24.73 23.25 13.70
CA TYR A 178 -23.50 24.04 13.65
C TYR A 178 -23.04 24.25 12.20
N ASP A 179 -23.14 23.23 11.34
CA ASP A 179 -22.79 23.31 9.92
C ASP A 179 -23.72 24.25 9.16
N ALA A 180 -25.02 24.17 9.43
CA ALA A 180 -25.99 25.13 8.91
C ALA A 180 -25.65 26.57 9.34
N SER A 181 -25.17 26.75 10.58
CA SER A 181 -24.73 28.06 11.09
C SER A 181 -23.44 28.56 10.43
N LEU A 182 -22.50 27.68 10.08
CA LEU A 182 -21.29 28.02 9.34
C LEU A 182 -21.64 28.50 7.94
N LEU A 183 -22.53 27.78 7.25
CA LEU A 183 -23.01 28.17 5.93
C LEU A 183 -23.69 29.54 5.97
N LEU A 184 -24.57 29.78 6.95
CA LEU A 184 -25.23 31.08 7.11
C LEU A 184 -24.22 32.19 7.38
N ARG A 185 -23.28 31.98 8.33
CA ARG A 185 -22.23 32.96 8.65
C ARG A 185 -21.37 33.30 7.44
N HIS A 186 -21.08 32.32 6.60
CA HIS A 186 -20.35 32.55 5.36
C HIS A 186 -21.16 33.40 4.37
N VAL A 187 -22.42 33.04 4.14
CA VAL A 187 -23.33 33.78 3.23
C VAL A 187 -23.52 35.24 3.65
N VAL A 188 -23.54 35.53 4.96
CA VAL A 188 -23.65 36.90 5.47
C VAL A 188 -22.29 37.62 5.62
N GLY A 189 -21.18 37.00 5.17
CA GLY A 189 -19.85 37.62 5.16
C GLY A 189 -19.17 37.72 6.54
N LEU A 190 -19.58 36.90 7.51
CA LEU A 190 -18.98 36.88 8.85
C LEU A 190 -17.75 35.98 8.94
N ILE A 191 -17.63 34.99 8.05
CA ILE A 191 -16.49 34.06 7.97
C ILE A 191 -16.19 33.73 6.51
N GLU A 192 -14.95 33.35 6.23
CA GLU A 192 -14.57 32.65 5.00
C GLU A 192 -14.48 31.15 5.30
N LEU A 193 -15.02 30.33 4.40
CA LEU A 193 -14.84 28.88 4.44
C LEU A 193 -13.64 28.55 3.55
N SER A 194 -12.66 27.83 4.09
CA SER A 194 -11.55 27.28 3.32
C SER A 194 -11.82 25.82 3.00
N GLU A 195 -11.45 25.38 1.79
CA GLU A 195 -11.31 23.97 1.49
C GLU A 195 -10.16 23.42 2.35
N HIS A 196 -10.44 22.34 3.09
CA HIS A 196 -9.43 21.57 3.84
C HIS A 196 -9.02 20.35 3.03
#